data_AF-A0A397Z0M4-F1
#
_entry.id   AF-A0A397Z0M4-F1
#
_cell.length_a   1.000
_cell.length_b   1.000
_cell.length_c   1.000
_cell.angle_alpha   90.00
_cell.angle_beta   90.00
_cell.angle_gamma   90.00
#
_symmetry.space_group_name_H-M   'P 1'
#
loop_
_entity.id
_entity.type
_entity.pdbx_description
1 polymer ?
#
loop_
_entity_poly.entity_id
_entity_poly.type
_entity_poly.pdbx_seq_one_letter_code
_entity_poly.pdbx_strand_id
1 'polypeptide(L)'
;MLEASSLAAELKLGVDFAELYKSSSLCQRNKQLVQELSVPPQGASDLYFATQFSQNTWGQYKSCLWKQWWTYWRSPDYNVVRFIFTLATALMIGSVFWQIGGKRSNVQDLTMVLGAIYSAVIFIGVNNCSTVQPLVAVERTVFYREKAAGMYSAIPYAISQVTCELPYVFIQTTYYSLIVYAMVGFEWKASKFLWFLFINYTSFLYWTYYGMMTVSLTPNQQVASIFASAFYGIFNLFSGFFIPRPKIPKWWIWYYWICPVAWTIYGLITSQYGDVETPIAFPGGPPNLTVKQYLKDQYGFESDFMGPVAAVLVIFPVFFAFVFAFCIKTLNFQTR
;
A
#
# COMPACT_ATOMS: atom_id res chain seq x y z
N MET A 1 35.32 7.86 -29.12
CA MET A 1 36.03 6.59 -29.33
C MET A 1 35.18 5.52 -30.03
N LEU A 2 33.90 5.35 -29.70
CA LEU A 2 33.05 4.30 -30.32
C LEU A 2 32.78 4.49 -31.82
N GLU A 3 32.86 5.71 -32.36
CA GLU A 3 32.64 5.96 -33.80
C GLU A 3 33.77 5.40 -34.69
N ALA A 4 35.00 5.35 -34.17
CA ALA A 4 36.19 4.92 -34.94
C ALA A 4 36.23 3.40 -35.19
N SER A 5 35.56 2.61 -34.34
CA SER A 5 35.44 1.16 -34.45
C SER A 5 33.99 0.75 -34.77
N SER A 6 33.24 1.63 -35.43
CA SER A 6 31.85 1.35 -35.80
C SER A 6 31.78 0.51 -37.07
N LEU A 7 30.66 -0.18 -37.26
CA LEU A 7 30.40 -1.01 -38.45
C LEU A 7 30.48 -0.19 -39.75
N ALA A 8 30.13 1.10 -39.69
CA ALA A 8 30.28 2.02 -40.81
C ALA A 8 31.76 2.35 -41.12
N ALA A 9 32.61 2.43 -40.11
CA ALA A 9 34.05 2.65 -40.27
C ALA A 9 34.75 1.39 -40.84
N GLU A 10 34.34 0.20 -40.40
CA GLU A 10 34.81 -1.10 -40.94
C GLU A 10 34.52 -1.22 -42.44
N LEU A 11 33.29 -0.92 -42.84
CA LEU A 11 32.88 -0.92 -44.25
C LEU A 11 33.64 0.10 -45.10
N LYS A 12 33.92 1.30 -44.54
CA LYS A 12 34.65 2.35 -45.26
C LYS A 12 36.14 2.02 -45.44
N LEU A 13 36.74 1.33 -44.47
CA LEU A 13 38.15 0.97 -44.48
C LEU A 13 38.39 -0.41 -45.14
N GLY A 14 37.34 -1.21 -45.35
CA GLY A 14 37.42 -2.54 -45.94
C GLY A 14 38.08 -3.57 -45.03
N VAL A 15 37.99 -3.38 -43.71
CA VAL A 15 38.63 -4.24 -42.70
C VAL A 15 37.66 -4.61 -41.60
N ASP A 16 37.79 -5.84 -41.11
CA ASP A 16 37.12 -6.33 -39.91
C ASP A 16 38.05 -6.12 -38.71
N PHE A 17 37.69 -5.21 -37.79
CA PHE A 17 38.54 -4.90 -36.63
C PHE A 17 38.61 -6.08 -35.65
N ALA A 18 37.59 -6.94 -35.59
CA ALA A 18 37.59 -8.11 -34.73
C ALA A 18 38.57 -9.18 -35.24
N GLU A 19 38.65 -9.39 -36.55
CA GLU A 19 39.62 -10.31 -37.16
C GLU A 19 41.06 -9.79 -37.05
N LEU A 20 41.26 -8.49 -37.30
CA LEU A 20 42.54 -7.81 -37.09
C LEU A 20 43.01 -7.92 -35.63
N TYR A 21 42.13 -7.70 -34.67
CA TYR A 21 42.49 -7.86 -33.26
C TYR A 21 42.86 -9.31 -32.95
N LYS A 22 42.08 -10.30 -33.39
CA LYS A 22 42.36 -11.72 -33.15
C LYS A 22 43.70 -12.19 -33.71
N SER A 23 44.10 -11.67 -34.87
CA SER A 23 45.37 -11.99 -35.53
C SER A 23 46.56 -11.18 -34.98
N SER A 24 46.30 -10.10 -34.25
CA SER A 24 47.36 -9.24 -33.70
C SER A 24 48.19 -9.90 -32.59
N SER A 25 49.45 -9.46 -32.49
CA SER A 25 50.33 -9.80 -31.37
C SER A 25 49.78 -9.32 -30.02
N LEU A 26 48.97 -8.26 -30.00
CA LEU A 26 48.30 -7.76 -28.80
C LEU A 26 47.30 -8.76 -28.23
N CYS A 27 46.49 -9.41 -29.08
CA CYS A 27 45.56 -10.45 -28.64
C CYS A 27 46.31 -11.68 -28.10
N GLN A 28 47.40 -12.09 -28.77
CA GLN A 28 48.25 -13.19 -28.30
C GLN A 28 48.86 -12.88 -26.92
N ARG A 29 49.41 -11.68 -26.74
CA ARG A 29 49.97 -11.21 -25.46
C ARG A 29 48.92 -11.16 -24.36
N ASN A 30 47.72 -10.65 -24.65
CA ASN A 30 46.62 -10.62 -23.68
C ASN A 30 46.18 -12.03 -23.28
N LYS A 31 46.12 -12.98 -24.23
CA LYS A 31 45.80 -14.38 -23.93
C LYS A 31 46.85 -15.05 -23.04
N GLN A 32 48.14 -14.82 -23.33
CA GLN A 32 49.23 -15.30 -22.47
C GLN A 32 49.14 -14.69 -21.07
N LEU A 33 48.93 -13.37 -20.97
CA LEU A 33 48.77 -12.68 -19.69
C LEU A 33 47.58 -13.22 -18.88
N VAL A 34 46.45 -13.50 -19.53
CA VAL A 34 45.29 -14.12 -18.86
C VAL A 34 45.62 -15.53 -18.38
N GLN A 35 46.33 -16.34 -19.16
CA GLN A 35 46.77 -17.68 -18.72
C GLN A 35 47.71 -17.61 -17.53
N GLU A 36 48.70 -16.71 -17.56
CA GLU A 36 49.63 -16.48 -16.45
C GLU A 36 48.89 -16.04 -15.17
N LEU A 37 47.98 -15.06 -15.27
CA LEU A 37 47.22 -14.53 -14.14
C LEU A 37 46.10 -15.46 -13.66
N SER A 38 45.66 -16.41 -14.48
CA SER A 38 44.65 -17.39 -14.10
C SER A 38 45.17 -18.43 -13.10
N VAL A 39 46.49 -18.62 -13.03
CA VAL A 39 47.13 -19.52 -12.06
C VAL A 39 47.49 -18.71 -10.82
N PRO A 40 46.85 -18.96 -9.67
CA PRO A 40 47.18 -18.25 -8.44
C PRO A 40 48.62 -18.58 -8.00
N PRO A 41 49.35 -17.61 -7.41
CA PRO A 41 50.69 -17.86 -6.86
C PRO A 41 50.68 -18.99 -5.82
N GLN A 42 51.77 -19.76 -5.72
CA GLN A 42 51.89 -20.82 -4.72
C GLN A 42 51.74 -20.24 -3.30
N GLY A 43 50.79 -20.79 -2.53
CA GLY A 43 50.46 -20.31 -1.19
C GLY A 43 49.40 -19.20 -1.13
N ALA A 44 48.88 -18.73 -2.26
CA ALA A 44 47.72 -17.83 -2.28
C ALA A 44 46.44 -18.60 -1.91
N SER A 45 45.67 -18.05 -0.98
CA SER A 45 44.32 -18.52 -0.63
C SER A 45 43.28 -17.62 -1.29
N ASP A 46 42.14 -18.18 -1.67
CA ASP A 46 41.02 -17.40 -2.18
C ASP A 46 40.56 -16.33 -1.17
N LEU A 47 40.14 -15.18 -1.68
CA LEU A 47 39.49 -14.14 -0.89
C LEU A 47 38.20 -14.69 -0.28
N TYR A 48 38.21 -14.96 1.01
CA TYR A 48 37.06 -15.43 1.77
C TYR A 48 36.47 -14.28 2.59
N PHE A 49 35.20 -13.97 2.33
CA PHE A 49 34.41 -13.08 3.16
C PHE A 49 33.43 -13.93 3.98
N ALA A 50 33.45 -13.78 5.30
CA ALA A 50 32.57 -14.52 6.20
C ALA A 50 31.07 -14.19 5.99
N THR A 51 30.78 -13.01 5.45
CA THR A 51 29.41 -12.54 5.19
C THR A 51 29.32 -11.85 3.84
N GLN A 52 28.17 -11.98 3.18
CA GLN A 52 27.88 -11.28 1.93
C GLN A 52 27.80 -9.74 2.11
N PHE A 53 27.38 -9.29 3.29
CA PHE A 53 27.23 -7.86 3.62
C PHE A 53 28.12 -7.48 4.80
N SER A 54 28.57 -6.22 4.83
CA SER A 54 29.46 -5.70 5.88
C SER A 54 28.78 -5.53 7.25
N GLN A 55 27.45 -5.49 7.29
CA GLN A 55 26.66 -5.32 8.51
C GLN A 55 25.58 -6.40 8.61
N ASN A 56 25.18 -6.74 9.84
CA ASN A 56 24.07 -7.66 10.08
C ASN A 56 22.72 -7.06 9.62
N THR A 57 21.68 -7.89 9.57
CA THR A 57 20.33 -7.52 9.09
C THR A 57 19.74 -6.33 9.86
N TRP A 58 20.01 -6.23 11.17
CA TRP A 58 19.51 -5.13 12.02
C TRP A 58 20.22 -3.81 11.72
N GLY A 59 21.54 -3.84 11.52
CA GLY A 59 22.32 -2.68 11.09
C GLY A 59 21.87 -2.18 9.72
N GLN A 60 21.63 -3.10 8.78
CA GLN A 60 21.05 -2.77 7.47
C GLN A 60 19.68 -2.10 7.63
N TYR A 61 18.79 -2.66 8.45
CA TYR A 61 17.45 -2.11 8.68
C TYR A 61 17.51 -0.69 9.25
N LYS A 62 18.35 -0.44 10.26
CA LYS A 62 18.51 0.90 10.85
C LYS A 62 19.00 1.92 9.82
N SER A 63 19.99 1.55 9.02
CA SER A 63 20.52 2.43 7.97
C SER A 63 19.49 2.71 6.87
N CYS A 64 18.76 1.67 6.43
CA CYS A 64 17.67 1.84 5.47
C CYS A 64 16.55 2.71 6.04
N LEU A 65 16.15 2.51 7.30
CA LEU A 65 15.12 3.30 7.95
C LEU A 65 15.53 4.77 8.09
N TRP A 66 16.78 5.03 8.49
CA TRP A 66 17.32 6.37 8.53
C TRP A 66 17.28 7.03 7.14
N LYS A 67 17.70 6.30 6.10
CA LYS A 67 17.61 6.77 4.71
C LYS A 67 16.17 7.12 4.34
N GLN A 68 15.22 6.22 4.59
CA GLN A 68 13.82 6.40 4.18
C GLN A 68 13.17 7.54 4.94
N TRP A 69 13.49 7.70 6.22
CA TRP A 69 13.01 8.83 7.02
C TRP A 69 13.39 10.17 6.36
N TRP A 70 14.66 10.33 5.98
CA TRP A 70 15.12 11.55 5.33
C TRP A 70 14.56 11.72 3.93
N THR A 71 14.42 10.64 3.15
CA THR A 71 13.77 10.69 1.83
C THR A 71 12.33 11.18 1.96
N TYR A 72 11.54 10.57 2.84
CA TYR A 72 10.13 10.94 3.03
C TYR A 72 9.99 12.39 3.52
N TRP A 73 10.84 12.81 4.46
CA TRP A 73 10.85 14.17 4.95
C TRP A 73 11.25 15.20 3.87
N ARG A 74 12.24 14.87 3.02
CA ARG A 74 12.76 15.75 1.97
C ARG A 74 11.99 15.67 0.64
N SER A 75 11.00 14.78 0.53
CA SER A 75 10.11 14.66 -0.62
C SER A 75 8.74 15.30 -0.33
N PRO A 76 8.62 16.64 -0.41
CA PRO A 76 7.36 17.33 -0.15
C PRO A 76 6.26 16.90 -1.13
N ASP A 77 6.61 16.59 -2.38
CA ASP A 77 5.68 16.17 -3.43
C ASP A 77 4.84 14.95 -3.03
N TYR A 78 5.36 14.09 -2.14
CA TYR A 78 4.59 12.99 -1.61
C TYR A 78 3.81 13.39 -0.35
N ASN A 79 4.50 13.71 0.74
CA ASN A 79 3.86 13.86 2.04
C ASN A 79 3.01 15.14 2.16
N VAL A 80 3.49 16.28 1.62
CA VAL A 80 2.76 17.54 1.69
C VAL A 80 1.49 17.46 0.83
N VAL A 81 1.61 16.94 -0.40
CA VAL A 81 0.45 16.74 -1.29
C VAL A 81 -0.56 15.79 -0.65
N ARG A 82 -0.10 14.66 -0.08
CA ARG A 82 -0.96 13.70 0.63
C ARG A 82 -1.70 14.36 1.79
N PHE A 83 -1.02 15.18 2.59
CA PHE A 83 -1.65 15.86 3.73
C PHE A 83 -2.67 16.92 3.30
N ILE A 84 -2.32 17.78 2.33
CA ILE A 84 -3.21 18.82 1.81
C ILE A 84 -4.44 18.19 1.15
N PHE A 85 -4.26 17.16 0.33
CA PHE A 85 -5.38 16.49 -0.34
C PHE A 85 -6.32 15.84 0.67
N THR A 86 -5.77 15.19 1.70
CA THR A 86 -6.57 14.59 2.77
C THR A 86 -7.32 15.65 3.57
N LEU A 87 -6.71 16.81 3.84
CA LEU A 87 -7.36 17.93 4.52
C LEU A 87 -8.53 18.46 3.68
N ALA A 88 -8.31 18.73 2.39
CA ALA A 88 -9.35 19.17 1.47
C ALA A 88 -10.49 18.14 1.39
N THR A 89 -10.15 16.85 1.33
CA THR A 89 -11.11 15.75 1.31
C THR A 89 -11.91 15.65 2.61
N ALA A 90 -11.27 15.82 3.78
CA ALA A 90 -11.94 15.82 5.07
C ALA A 90 -12.97 16.95 5.17
N LEU A 91 -12.61 18.16 4.75
CA LEU A 91 -13.49 19.32 4.71
C LEU A 91 -14.63 19.14 3.69
N MET A 92 -14.35 18.55 2.54
CA MET A 92 -15.36 18.25 1.52
C MET A 92 -16.38 17.21 2.05
N ILE A 93 -15.92 16.08 2.57
CA ILE A 93 -16.81 15.04 3.14
C ILE A 93 -17.59 15.60 4.33
N GLY A 94 -16.92 16.32 5.23
CA GLY A 94 -17.56 16.92 6.39
C GLY A 94 -18.62 17.96 6.04
N SER A 95 -18.41 18.74 4.97
CA SER A 95 -19.39 19.75 4.53
C SER A 95 -20.55 19.15 3.75
N VAL A 96 -20.31 18.18 2.86
CA VAL A 96 -21.36 17.47 2.12
C VAL A 96 -22.28 16.70 3.07
N PHE A 97 -21.72 16.08 4.10
CA PHE A 97 -22.45 15.28 5.08
C PHE A 97 -22.58 15.99 6.44
N TRP A 98 -22.81 17.30 6.41
CA TRP A 98 -22.89 18.13 7.61
C TRP A 98 -24.02 17.68 8.56
N GLN A 99 -23.65 17.36 9.81
CA GLN A 99 -24.58 17.01 10.90
C GLN A 99 -25.60 15.91 10.56
N ILE A 100 -25.22 14.93 9.73
CA ILE A 100 -26.09 13.77 9.46
C ILE A 100 -25.95 12.66 10.51
N GLY A 101 -24.84 12.61 11.28
CA GLY A 101 -24.55 11.52 12.21
C GLY A 101 -25.56 11.36 13.35
N GLY A 102 -26.24 12.45 13.71
CA GLY A 102 -27.33 12.47 14.70
C GLY A 102 -28.71 12.11 14.12
N LYS A 103 -28.88 12.08 12.80
CA LYS A 103 -30.17 11.81 12.14
C LYS A 103 -30.33 10.30 11.96
N ARG A 104 -31.10 9.68 12.85
CA ARG A 104 -31.26 8.21 12.94
C ARG A 104 -32.73 7.76 12.94
N SER A 105 -33.65 8.70 12.79
CA SER A 105 -35.08 8.49 13.01
C SER A 105 -35.73 7.71 11.89
N ASN A 106 -35.23 7.84 10.67
CA ASN A 106 -35.76 7.20 9.47
C ASN A 106 -34.70 6.31 8.79
N VAL A 107 -35.15 5.26 8.12
CA VAL A 107 -34.26 4.37 7.34
C VAL A 107 -33.49 5.11 6.24
N GLN A 108 -34.10 6.15 5.65
CA GLN A 108 -33.43 6.99 4.65
C GLN A 108 -32.24 7.75 5.24
N ASP A 109 -32.40 8.32 6.44
CA ASP A 109 -31.32 9.05 7.12
C ASP A 109 -30.16 8.10 7.48
N LEU A 110 -30.50 6.92 8.02
CA LEU A 110 -29.50 5.90 8.32
C LEU A 110 -28.74 5.46 7.06
N THR A 111 -29.45 5.22 5.96
CA THR A 111 -28.84 4.83 4.68
C THR A 111 -27.95 5.95 4.11
N MET A 112 -28.32 7.21 4.33
CA MET A 112 -27.49 8.37 3.95
C MET A 112 -26.17 8.39 4.74
N VAL A 113 -26.21 8.11 6.06
CA VAL A 113 -24.99 7.98 6.87
C VAL A 113 -24.12 6.81 6.40
N LEU A 114 -24.75 5.66 6.13
CA LEU A 114 -24.05 4.49 5.59
C LEU A 114 -23.32 4.83 4.28
N GLY A 115 -24.01 5.55 3.37
CA GLY A 115 -23.45 6.01 2.11
C GLY A 115 -22.32 7.04 2.29
N ALA A 116 -22.43 7.90 3.30
CA ALA A 116 -21.38 8.86 3.64
C ALA A 116 -20.10 8.16 4.11
N ILE A 117 -20.21 7.21 5.05
CA ILE A 117 -19.09 6.41 5.55
C ILE A 117 -18.46 5.62 4.40
N TYR A 118 -19.27 4.95 3.59
CA TYR A 118 -18.82 4.20 2.42
C TYR A 118 -18.01 5.08 1.45
N SER A 119 -18.59 6.21 1.06
CA SER A 119 -17.98 7.13 0.08
C SER A 119 -16.68 7.71 0.62
N ALA A 120 -16.66 8.06 1.91
CA ALA A 120 -15.48 8.56 2.59
C ALA A 120 -14.32 7.55 2.57
N VAL A 121 -14.58 6.30 2.97
CA VAL A 121 -13.58 5.22 3.03
C VAL A 121 -13.00 4.92 1.65
N ILE A 122 -13.84 4.77 0.62
CA ILE A 122 -13.39 4.48 -0.74
C ILE A 122 -12.58 5.64 -1.29
N PHE A 123 -13.10 6.87 -1.20
CA PHE A 123 -12.48 8.03 -1.83
C PHE A 123 -11.07 8.29 -1.27
N ILE A 124 -10.94 8.33 0.06
CA ILE A 124 -9.63 8.55 0.69
C ILE A 124 -8.71 7.34 0.54
N GLY A 125 -9.27 6.12 0.58
CA GLY A 125 -8.51 4.89 0.41
C GLY A 125 -7.85 4.79 -0.96
N VAL A 126 -8.62 5.03 -2.02
CA VAL A 126 -8.10 5.08 -3.40
C VAL A 126 -7.03 6.15 -3.56
N ASN A 127 -7.19 7.30 -2.91
CA ASN A 127 -6.19 8.37 -2.94
C ASN A 127 -4.88 7.95 -2.26
N ASN A 128 -4.94 7.34 -1.07
CA ASN A 128 -3.76 6.82 -0.36
C ASN A 128 -3.01 5.76 -1.17
N CYS A 129 -3.73 4.84 -1.80
CA CYS A 129 -3.13 3.85 -2.69
C CYS A 129 -2.46 4.49 -3.90
N SER A 130 -3.09 5.48 -4.53
CA SER A 130 -2.58 6.06 -5.79
C SER A 130 -1.39 6.98 -5.55
N THR A 131 -1.36 7.69 -4.43
CA THR A 131 -0.28 8.65 -4.10
C THR A 131 1.03 7.96 -3.72
N VAL A 132 0.99 6.75 -3.12
CA VAL A 132 2.21 6.02 -2.72
C VAL A 132 2.91 5.32 -3.88
N GLN A 133 2.17 4.95 -4.94
CA GLN A 133 2.72 4.24 -6.10
C GLN A 133 3.93 4.93 -6.76
N PRO A 134 3.89 6.24 -7.11
CA PRO A 134 5.04 6.92 -7.72
C PRO A 134 6.28 6.91 -6.81
N LEU A 135 6.10 7.11 -5.50
CA LEU A 135 7.21 7.10 -4.55
C LEU A 135 7.91 5.73 -4.52
N VAL A 136 7.14 4.65 -4.41
CA VAL A 136 7.69 3.29 -4.39
C VAL A 136 8.37 2.94 -5.72
N ALA A 137 7.83 3.40 -6.85
CA ALA A 137 8.42 3.15 -8.16
C ALA A 137 9.80 3.82 -8.32
N VAL A 138 9.94 5.07 -7.86
CA VAL A 138 11.23 5.78 -7.85
C VAL A 138 12.22 5.09 -6.90
N GLU A 139 11.79 4.81 -5.67
CA GLU A 139 12.62 4.16 -4.66
C GLU A 139 13.10 2.77 -5.08
N ARG A 140 12.28 2.00 -5.79
CA ARG A 140 12.67 0.70 -6.35
C ARG A 140 13.82 0.81 -7.34
N THR A 141 13.84 1.88 -8.14
CA THR A 141 14.93 2.11 -9.12
C THR A 141 16.26 2.39 -8.40
N VAL A 142 16.21 3.16 -7.30
CA VAL A 142 17.37 3.40 -6.44
C VAL A 142 17.82 2.10 -5.76
N PHE A 143 16.87 1.36 -5.18
CA PHE A 143 17.11 0.06 -4.55
C PHE A 143 17.83 -0.92 -5.48
N TYR A 144 17.41 -1.01 -6.74
CA TYR A 144 18.06 -1.88 -7.73
C TYR A 144 19.53 -1.53 -7.96
N ARG A 145 19.90 -0.24 -7.95
CA ARG A 145 21.30 0.19 -8.06
C ARG A 145 22.10 -0.14 -6.80
N GLU A 146 21.55 0.15 -5.63
CA GLU A 146 22.20 -0.10 -4.34
C GLU A 146 22.37 -1.59 -4.04
N LYS A 147 21.38 -2.41 -4.44
CA LYS A 147 21.46 -3.89 -4.37
C LYS A 147 22.53 -4.44 -5.31
N ALA A 148 22.65 -3.91 -6.53
CA ALA A 148 23.69 -4.32 -7.47
C ALA A 148 25.11 -3.98 -6.97
N ALA A 149 25.24 -2.89 -6.20
CA ALA A 149 26.49 -2.52 -5.51
C ALA A 149 26.74 -3.32 -4.21
N GLY A 150 25.87 -4.25 -3.83
CA GLY A 150 26.04 -5.09 -2.64
C GLY A 150 25.87 -4.35 -1.31
N MET A 151 25.18 -3.20 -1.28
CA MET A 151 25.12 -2.35 -0.09
C MET A 151 24.27 -2.95 1.05
N TYR A 152 23.12 -3.56 0.73
CA TYR A 152 22.21 -4.16 1.70
C TYR A 152 21.24 -5.16 1.04
N SER A 153 20.56 -5.98 1.84
CA SER A 153 19.59 -6.98 1.38
C SER A 153 18.16 -6.43 1.21
N ALA A 154 17.33 -7.13 0.42
CA ALA A 154 15.99 -6.67 0.06
C ALA A 154 15.01 -6.52 1.24
N ILE A 155 15.11 -7.41 2.24
CA ILE A 155 14.15 -7.48 3.35
C ILE A 155 14.28 -6.30 4.32
N PRO A 156 15.49 -5.94 4.82
CA PRO A 156 15.69 -4.72 5.60
C PRO A 156 15.17 -3.46 4.91
N TYR A 157 15.38 -3.34 3.61
CA TYR A 157 14.85 -2.24 2.80
C TYR A 157 13.31 -2.22 2.81
N ALA A 158 12.67 -3.33 2.47
CA ALA A 158 11.21 -3.38 2.42
C ALA A 158 10.57 -3.07 3.79
N ILE A 159 11.09 -3.66 4.87
CA ILE A 159 10.58 -3.41 6.23
C ILE A 159 10.81 -1.95 6.65
N SER A 160 11.95 -1.36 6.28
CA SER A 160 12.24 0.04 6.59
C SER A 160 11.25 0.99 5.92
N GLN A 161 10.86 0.72 4.67
CA GLN A 161 9.89 1.53 3.94
C GLN A 161 8.49 1.40 4.53
N VAL A 162 8.05 0.17 4.86
CA VAL A 162 6.76 -0.08 5.53
C VAL A 162 6.68 0.62 6.89
N THR A 163 7.76 0.56 7.67
CA THR A 163 7.82 1.19 9.00
C THR A 163 7.80 2.72 8.91
N CYS A 164 8.44 3.28 7.88
CA CYS A 164 8.46 4.72 7.65
C CYS A 164 7.05 5.30 7.44
N GLU A 165 6.11 4.55 6.87
CA GLU A 165 4.73 5.00 6.63
C GLU A 165 3.90 5.19 7.91
N LEU A 166 4.14 4.36 8.94
CA LEU A 166 3.33 4.32 10.16
C LEU A 166 3.08 5.69 10.82
N PRO A 167 4.12 6.51 11.11
CA PRO A 167 3.92 7.81 11.76
C PRO A 167 3.25 8.84 10.85
N TYR A 168 3.59 8.89 9.55
CA TYR A 168 2.96 9.85 8.65
C TYR A 168 1.48 9.52 8.42
N VAL A 169 1.13 8.24 8.29
CA VAL A 169 -0.27 7.80 8.19
C VAL A 169 -1.01 8.10 9.49
N PHE A 170 -0.37 7.93 10.65
CA PHE A 170 -0.99 8.25 11.94
C PHE A 170 -1.36 9.72 12.08
N ILE A 171 -0.44 10.62 11.69
CA ILE A 171 -0.71 12.06 11.67
C ILE A 171 -1.87 12.36 10.71
N GLN A 172 -1.81 11.80 9.50
CA GLN A 172 -2.85 11.94 8.47
C GLN A 172 -4.24 11.55 8.98
N THR A 173 -4.33 10.38 9.60
CA THR A 173 -5.61 9.81 10.06
C THR A 173 -6.14 10.54 11.27
N THR A 174 -5.27 11.09 12.11
CA THR A 174 -5.68 11.79 13.35
C THR A 174 -6.47 13.05 13.01
N TYR A 175 -5.92 13.96 12.20
CA TYR A 175 -6.66 15.18 11.85
C TYR A 175 -7.84 14.88 10.92
N TYR A 176 -7.71 13.93 9.99
CA TYR A 176 -8.83 13.51 9.15
C TYR A 176 -10.00 13.04 10.01
N SER A 177 -9.72 12.16 10.99
CA SER A 177 -10.74 11.61 11.86
C SER A 177 -11.37 12.69 12.73
N LEU A 178 -10.58 13.61 13.29
CA LEU A 178 -11.10 14.73 14.09
C LEU A 178 -12.05 15.61 13.28
N ILE A 179 -11.66 16.02 12.07
CA ILE A 179 -12.46 16.90 11.21
C ILE A 179 -13.76 16.21 10.78
N VAL A 180 -13.65 15.01 10.21
CA VAL A 180 -14.83 14.28 9.71
C VAL A 180 -15.77 13.93 10.86
N TYR A 181 -15.24 13.48 11.99
CA TYR A 181 -16.06 13.12 13.14
C TYR A 181 -16.85 14.32 13.70
N ALA A 182 -16.20 15.48 13.79
CA ALA A 182 -16.81 16.72 14.24
C ALA A 182 -17.86 17.24 13.26
N MET A 183 -17.54 17.34 11.98
CA MET A 183 -18.42 17.95 10.96
C MET A 183 -19.63 17.06 10.62
N VAL A 184 -19.44 15.74 10.56
CA VAL A 184 -20.55 14.79 10.36
C VAL A 184 -21.47 14.76 11.59
N GLY A 185 -20.96 15.14 12.77
CA GLY A 185 -21.75 15.23 14.00
C GLY A 185 -22.03 13.87 14.62
N PHE A 186 -21.00 13.01 14.70
CA PHE A 186 -21.11 11.77 15.48
C PHE A 186 -21.15 12.06 16.99
N GLU A 187 -21.60 11.06 17.75
CA GLU A 187 -21.78 11.18 19.20
C GLU A 187 -20.43 11.17 19.94
N TRP A 188 -20.06 12.29 20.56
CA TRP A 188 -18.80 12.45 21.30
C TRP A 188 -18.72 11.56 22.55
N LYS A 189 -18.29 10.33 22.35
CA LYS A 189 -17.90 9.37 23.39
C LYS A 189 -16.49 8.88 23.11
N ALA A 190 -15.61 8.92 24.11
CA ALA A 190 -14.19 8.56 23.95
C ALA A 190 -14.01 7.18 23.31
N SER A 191 -14.82 6.18 23.70
CA SER A 191 -14.77 4.84 23.10
C SER A 191 -15.15 4.83 21.62
N LYS A 192 -16.20 5.57 21.22
CA LYS A 192 -16.67 5.63 19.83
C LYS A 192 -15.66 6.35 18.93
N PHE A 193 -15.05 7.42 19.43
CA PHE A 193 -14.01 8.15 18.72
C PHE A 193 -12.73 7.33 18.58
N LEU A 194 -12.26 6.64 19.63
CA LEU A 194 -11.06 5.79 19.54
C LEU A 194 -11.24 4.63 18.57
N TRP A 195 -12.42 4.00 18.55
CA TRP A 195 -12.75 2.98 17.54
C TRP A 195 -12.74 3.57 16.12
N PHE A 196 -13.34 4.74 15.94
CA PHE A 196 -13.34 5.44 14.65
C PHE A 196 -11.91 5.76 14.19
N LEU A 197 -11.06 6.28 15.07
CA LEU A 197 -9.66 6.58 14.79
C LEU A 197 -8.87 5.30 14.45
N PHE A 198 -9.04 4.24 15.24
CA PHE A 198 -8.36 2.96 15.01
C PHE A 198 -8.72 2.36 13.64
N ILE A 199 -10.01 2.28 13.32
CA ILE A 199 -10.47 1.70 12.05
C ILE A 199 -10.00 2.55 10.86
N ASN A 200 -10.07 3.89 10.95
CA ASN A 200 -9.54 4.76 9.90
C ASN A 200 -8.03 4.64 9.77
N TYR A 201 -7.28 4.54 10.87
CA TYR A 201 -5.83 4.36 10.86
C TYR A 201 -5.43 3.06 10.15
N THR A 202 -6.04 1.95 10.55
CA THR A 202 -5.79 0.66 9.91
C THR A 202 -6.24 0.65 8.46
N SER A 203 -7.33 1.36 8.14
CA SER A 203 -7.81 1.54 6.77
C SER A 203 -6.79 2.23 5.89
N PHE A 204 -6.28 3.38 6.33
CA PHE A 204 -5.30 4.13 5.57
C PHE A 204 -4.02 3.32 5.40
N LEU A 205 -3.58 2.58 6.43
CA LEU A 205 -2.42 1.69 6.33
C LEU A 205 -2.60 0.60 5.28
N TYR A 206 -3.71 -0.14 5.29
CA TYR A 206 -3.86 -1.21 4.29
C TYR A 206 -4.00 -0.64 2.88
N TRP A 207 -4.62 0.52 2.69
CA TRP A 207 -4.70 1.17 1.38
C TRP A 207 -3.33 1.62 0.87
N THR A 208 -2.51 2.21 1.74
CA THR A 208 -1.12 2.57 1.42
C THR A 208 -0.31 1.32 1.08
N TYR A 209 -0.34 0.28 1.92
CA TYR A 209 0.41 -0.95 1.67
C TYR A 209 -0.09 -1.74 0.46
N TYR A 210 -1.39 -1.66 0.15
CA TYR A 210 -1.94 -2.19 -1.09
C TYR A 210 -1.31 -1.49 -2.30
N GLY A 211 -1.16 -0.17 -2.28
CA GLY A 211 -0.46 0.58 -3.33
C GLY A 211 1.03 0.23 -3.44
N MET A 212 1.71 -0.01 -2.31
CA MET A 212 3.10 -0.48 -2.33
C MET A 212 3.20 -1.88 -2.95
N MET A 213 2.29 -2.78 -2.57
CA MET A 213 2.21 -4.14 -3.08
C MET A 213 1.99 -4.16 -4.60
N THR A 214 1.07 -3.35 -5.14
CA THR A 214 0.81 -3.33 -6.59
C THR A 214 2.03 -2.91 -7.39
N VAL A 215 2.83 -1.94 -6.90
CA VAL A 215 4.11 -1.57 -7.54
C VAL A 215 5.11 -2.71 -7.47
N SER A 216 5.20 -3.41 -6.34
CA SER A 216 6.16 -4.53 -6.23
C SER A 216 5.83 -5.71 -7.15
N LEU A 217 4.57 -5.89 -7.53
CA LEU A 217 4.10 -6.97 -8.41
C LEU A 217 4.23 -6.64 -9.91
N THR A 218 4.44 -5.37 -10.27
CA THR A 218 4.31 -4.89 -11.65
C THR A 218 5.58 -4.22 -12.15
N PRO A 219 5.87 -4.23 -13.46
CA PRO A 219 7.13 -3.71 -14.00
C PRO A 219 7.22 -2.18 -13.94
N ASN A 220 6.11 -1.46 -14.05
CA ASN A 220 6.09 0.01 -14.04
C ASN A 220 4.86 0.54 -13.27
N GLN A 221 4.89 1.83 -12.95
CA GLN A 221 3.82 2.51 -12.20
C GLN A 221 2.47 2.47 -12.94
N GLN A 222 2.45 2.64 -14.26
CA GLN A 222 1.20 2.67 -15.03
C GLN A 222 0.45 1.33 -14.94
N VAL A 223 1.17 0.22 -15.08
CA VAL A 223 0.62 -1.13 -14.92
C VAL A 223 0.17 -1.36 -13.47
N ALA A 224 0.93 -0.86 -12.48
CA ALA A 224 0.51 -0.90 -11.07
C ALA A 224 -0.83 -0.19 -10.84
N SER A 225 -1.02 0.98 -11.43
CA SER A 225 -2.26 1.76 -11.31
C SER A 225 -3.45 1.08 -11.97
N ILE A 226 -3.26 0.48 -13.16
CA ILE A 226 -4.30 -0.29 -13.86
C ILE A 226 -4.66 -1.55 -13.07
N PHE A 227 -3.65 -2.26 -12.55
CA PHE A 227 -3.87 -3.43 -11.71
C PHE A 227 -4.65 -3.06 -10.44
N ALA A 228 -4.24 -1.98 -9.76
CA ALA A 228 -4.91 -1.50 -8.56
C ALA A 228 -6.38 -1.13 -8.83
N SER A 229 -6.65 -0.41 -9.92
CA SER A 229 -7.99 0.06 -10.26
C SER A 229 -8.98 -1.05 -10.59
N ALA A 230 -8.52 -2.16 -11.18
CA ALA A 230 -9.34 -3.34 -11.41
C ALA A 230 -9.95 -3.88 -10.11
N PHE A 231 -9.17 -3.92 -9.02
CA PHE A 231 -9.66 -4.38 -7.71
C PHE A 231 -10.48 -3.33 -6.97
N TYR A 232 -10.31 -2.03 -7.25
CA TYR A 232 -11.16 -1.01 -6.63
C TYR A 232 -12.63 -1.29 -6.92
N GLY A 233 -13.00 -1.61 -8.16
CA GLY A 233 -14.38 -1.93 -8.52
C GLY A 233 -14.93 -3.12 -7.72
N ILE A 234 -14.12 -4.15 -7.52
CA ILE A 234 -14.53 -5.35 -6.77
C ILE A 234 -14.66 -5.03 -5.27
N PHE A 235 -13.73 -4.26 -4.71
CA PHE A 235 -13.83 -3.77 -3.33
C PHE A 235 -15.07 -2.87 -3.12
N ASN A 236 -15.42 -2.04 -4.11
CA ASN A 236 -16.63 -1.22 -4.06
C ASN A 236 -17.89 -2.10 -4.03
N LEU A 237 -18.01 -3.07 -4.94
CA LEU A 237 -19.20 -3.90 -5.09
C LEU A 237 -19.50 -4.78 -3.86
N PHE A 238 -18.45 -5.39 -3.29
CA PHE A 238 -18.58 -6.33 -2.16
C PHE A 238 -18.27 -5.70 -0.79
N SER A 239 -18.20 -4.37 -0.73
CA SER A 239 -18.01 -3.58 0.50
C SER A 239 -19.13 -3.73 1.54
N GLY A 240 -20.25 -4.38 1.18
CA GLY A 240 -21.43 -4.52 2.05
C GLY A 240 -22.40 -3.34 2.02
N PHE A 241 -22.09 -2.25 1.29
CA PHE A 241 -23.00 -1.12 1.12
C PHE A 241 -23.96 -1.32 -0.06
N PHE A 242 -23.44 -1.52 -1.28
CA PHE A 242 -24.26 -1.74 -2.49
C PHE A 242 -25.01 -3.07 -2.45
N ILE A 243 -24.31 -4.15 -2.08
CA ILE A 243 -24.90 -5.47 -1.86
C ILE A 243 -24.72 -5.80 -0.38
N PRO A 244 -25.78 -5.68 0.44
CA PRO A 244 -25.73 -6.07 1.85
C PRO A 244 -25.33 -7.53 2.01
N ARG A 245 -24.51 -7.83 3.03
CA ARG A 245 -23.96 -9.18 3.29
C ARG A 245 -24.99 -10.31 3.22
N PRO A 246 -26.21 -10.19 3.81
CA PRO A 246 -27.21 -11.26 3.76
C PRO A 246 -27.78 -11.54 2.36
N LYS A 247 -27.68 -10.58 1.44
CA LYS A 247 -28.20 -10.67 0.08
C LYS A 247 -27.16 -11.20 -0.93
N ILE A 248 -25.91 -11.39 -0.50
CA ILE A 248 -24.86 -11.93 -1.35
C ILE A 248 -25.12 -13.44 -1.56
N PRO A 249 -25.12 -13.95 -2.81
CA PRO A 249 -25.26 -15.37 -3.08
C PRO A 249 -24.23 -16.21 -2.30
N LYS A 250 -24.66 -17.36 -1.77
CA LYS A 250 -23.80 -18.20 -0.89
C LYS A 250 -22.47 -18.58 -1.53
N TRP A 251 -22.40 -18.72 -2.85
CA TRP A 251 -21.16 -19.04 -3.56
C TRP A 251 -20.21 -17.84 -3.77
N TRP A 252 -20.66 -16.59 -3.62
CA TRP A 252 -19.84 -15.37 -3.71
C TRP A 252 -19.46 -14.76 -2.35
N ILE A 253 -20.05 -15.26 -1.25
CA ILE A 253 -19.87 -14.67 0.08
C ILE A 253 -18.42 -14.70 0.58
N TRP A 254 -17.58 -15.63 0.09
CA TRP A 254 -16.17 -15.68 0.44
C TRP A 254 -15.45 -14.37 0.09
N TYR A 255 -15.85 -13.70 -0.99
CA TYR A 255 -15.19 -12.47 -1.43
C TYR A 255 -15.44 -11.32 -0.44
N TYR A 256 -16.65 -11.24 0.14
CA TYR A 256 -16.97 -10.28 1.19
C TYR A 256 -15.99 -10.40 2.37
N TRP A 257 -15.62 -11.63 2.74
CA TRP A 257 -14.72 -11.87 3.87
C TRP A 257 -13.24 -11.53 3.57
N ILE A 258 -12.80 -11.60 2.31
CA ILE A 258 -11.44 -11.18 1.95
C ILE A 258 -11.35 -9.68 1.61
N CYS A 259 -12.48 -8.97 1.54
CA CYS A 259 -12.53 -7.57 1.16
C CYS A 259 -12.23 -6.66 2.37
N PRO A 260 -11.12 -5.91 2.40
CA PRO A 260 -10.76 -5.07 3.56
C PRO A 260 -11.75 -3.91 3.78
N VAL A 261 -12.35 -3.41 2.70
CA VAL A 261 -13.35 -2.34 2.77
C VAL A 261 -14.61 -2.80 3.49
N ALA A 262 -15.04 -4.05 3.29
CA ALA A 262 -16.22 -4.60 3.96
C ALA A 262 -16.06 -4.57 5.48
N TRP A 263 -14.91 -4.96 5.99
CA TRP A 263 -14.57 -4.91 7.41
C TRP A 263 -14.44 -3.48 7.95
N THR A 264 -13.93 -2.56 7.14
CA THR A 264 -13.81 -1.15 7.51
C THR A 264 -15.20 -0.55 7.73
N ILE A 265 -16.10 -0.76 6.77
CA ILE A 265 -17.48 -0.25 6.83
C ILE A 265 -18.24 -0.90 7.98
N TYR A 266 -18.15 -2.23 8.10
CA TYR A 266 -18.71 -2.97 9.22
C TYR A 266 -18.29 -2.36 10.55
N GLY A 267 -16.97 -2.16 10.76
CA GLY A 267 -16.43 -1.61 11.99
C GLY A 267 -16.89 -0.18 12.26
N LEU A 268 -16.83 0.70 11.26
CA LEU A 268 -17.24 2.10 11.43
C LEU A 268 -18.72 2.21 11.81
N ILE A 269 -19.60 1.49 11.11
CA ILE A 269 -21.04 1.52 11.39
C ILE A 269 -21.35 0.93 12.75
N THR A 270 -20.80 -0.25 13.04
CA THR A 270 -21.05 -0.97 14.30
C THR A 270 -20.54 -0.16 15.49
N SER A 271 -19.39 0.52 15.36
CA SER A 271 -18.85 1.38 16.42
C SER A 271 -19.72 2.61 16.74
N GLN A 272 -20.41 3.18 15.74
CA GLN A 272 -21.20 4.39 15.94
C GLN A 272 -22.66 4.10 16.28
N TYR A 273 -23.23 3.03 15.72
CA TYR A 273 -24.67 2.73 15.75
C TYR A 273 -25.03 1.37 16.36
N GLY A 274 -24.04 0.50 16.65
CA GLY A 274 -24.30 -0.85 17.17
C GLY A 274 -24.87 -0.89 18.59
N ASP A 275 -24.77 0.19 19.34
CA ASP A 275 -25.33 0.36 20.70
C ASP A 275 -26.63 1.18 20.73
N VAL A 276 -27.18 1.54 19.56
CA VAL A 276 -28.33 2.43 19.45
C VAL A 276 -29.64 1.64 19.38
N GLU A 277 -30.42 1.70 20.47
CA GLU A 277 -31.72 1.02 20.60
C GLU A 277 -32.92 1.92 20.29
N THR A 278 -32.68 3.13 19.77
CA THR A 278 -33.78 4.04 19.40
C THR A 278 -34.64 3.44 18.30
N PRO A 279 -35.98 3.58 18.37
CA PRO A 279 -36.87 3.08 17.33
C PRO A 279 -36.65 3.85 16.02
N ILE A 280 -36.68 3.12 14.90
CA ILE A 280 -36.55 3.66 13.55
C ILE A 280 -37.88 3.54 12.81
N ALA A 281 -38.29 4.60 12.13
CA ALA A 281 -39.45 4.55 11.25
C ALA A 281 -39.08 3.82 9.95
N PHE A 282 -39.67 2.64 9.75
CA PHE A 282 -39.58 1.87 8.51
C PHE A 282 -40.99 1.72 7.92
N PRO A 283 -41.32 2.42 6.81
CA PRO A 283 -42.64 2.31 6.18
C PRO A 283 -42.94 0.85 5.78
N GLY A 284 -43.99 0.25 6.36
CA GLY A 284 -44.36 -1.16 6.15
C GLY A 284 -43.58 -2.17 7.01
N GLY A 285 -42.81 -1.70 7.99
CA GLY A 285 -42.02 -2.51 8.91
C GLY A 285 -42.76 -3.02 10.16
N PRO A 286 -42.16 -3.96 10.91
CA PRO A 286 -42.61 -4.28 12.25
C PRO A 286 -42.57 -3.03 13.16
N PRO A 287 -43.58 -2.84 14.03
CA PRO A 287 -43.58 -1.73 14.98
C PRO A 287 -42.42 -1.87 15.98
N ASN A 288 -41.79 -0.75 16.35
CA ASN A 288 -40.65 -0.68 17.29
C ASN A 288 -39.34 -1.34 16.85
N LEU A 289 -39.08 -1.47 15.54
CA LEU A 289 -37.76 -1.87 15.05
C LEU A 289 -36.70 -0.89 15.53
N THR A 290 -35.62 -1.37 16.15
CA THR A 290 -34.51 -0.51 16.60
C THR A 290 -33.44 -0.37 15.52
N VAL A 291 -32.63 0.70 15.59
CA VAL A 291 -31.48 0.90 14.67
C VAL A 291 -30.56 -0.32 14.68
N LYS A 292 -30.23 -0.85 15.86
CA LYS A 292 -29.43 -2.07 16.03
C LYS A 292 -30.04 -3.29 15.31
N GLN A 293 -31.34 -3.52 15.48
CA GLN A 293 -32.03 -4.64 14.80
C GLN A 293 -32.06 -4.46 13.29
N TYR A 294 -32.34 -3.25 12.80
CA TYR A 294 -32.31 -2.94 11.37
C TYR A 294 -30.95 -3.21 10.74
N LEU A 295 -29.85 -2.78 11.37
CA LEU A 295 -28.49 -3.01 10.89
C LEU A 295 -28.13 -4.51 10.87
N LYS A 296 -28.61 -5.26 11.86
CA LYS A 296 -28.42 -6.72 11.91
C LYS A 296 -29.19 -7.42 10.79
N ASP A 297 -30.48 -7.12 10.63
CA ASP A 297 -31.36 -7.87 9.72
C ASP A 297 -31.10 -7.50 8.25
N GLN A 298 -30.87 -6.22 7.95
CA GLN A 298 -30.68 -5.78 6.56
C GLN A 298 -29.23 -5.88 6.09
N TYR A 299 -28.25 -5.61 6.96
CA TYR A 299 -26.84 -5.54 6.59
C TYR A 299 -25.96 -6.62 7.22
N GLY A 300 -26.47 -7.36 8.22
CA GLY A 300 -25.69 -8.39 8.92
C GLY A 300 -24.61 -7.83 9.85
N PHE A 301 -24.79 -6.60 10.33
CA PHE A 301 -23.89 -5.95 11.28
C PHE A 301 -24.27 -6.32 12.72
N GLU A 302 -23.34 -6.91 13.44
CA GLU A 302 -23.51 -7.42 14.81
C GLU A 302 -22.53 -6.72 15.75
N SER A 303 -23.07 -6.15 16.82
CA SER A 303 -22.29 -5.37 17.81
C SER A 303 -21.24 -6.22 18.53
N ASP A 304 -21.52 -7.50 18.72
CA ASP A 304 -20.63 -8.44 19.44
C ASP A 304 -19.42 -8.87 18.59
N PHE A 305 -19.43 -8.56 17.30
CA PHE A 305 -18.40 -8.99 16.34
C PHE A 305 -17.24 -7.99 16.18
N MET A 306 -17.19 -6.94 17.02
CA MET A 306 -16.21 -5.86 16.91
C MET A 306 -14.75 -6.32 17.14
N GLY A 307 -14.53 -7.29 18.04
CA GLY A 307 -13.20 -7.85 18.32
C GLY A 307 -12.58 -8.55 17.10
N PRO A 308 -13.28 -9.52 16.47
CA PRO A 308 -12.87 -10.11 15.21
C PRO A 308 -12.63 -9.10 14.09
N VAL A 309 -13.49 -8.07 13.96
CA VAL A 309 -13.32 -6.99 12.97
C VAL A 309 -11.98 -6.28 13.16
N ALA A 310 -11.63 -5.94 14.41
CA ALA A 310 -10.36 -5.29 14.73
C ALA A 310 -9.15 -6.17 14.35
N ALA A 311 -9.21 -7.47 14.67
CA ALA A 311 -8.14 -8.41 14.34
C ALA A 311 -7.95 -8.54 12.83
N VAL A 312 -9.03 -8.71 12.07
CA VAL A 312 -8.99 -8.84 10.62
C VAL A 312 -8.48 -7.55 9.96
N LEU A 313 -8.91 -6.39 10.44
CA LEU A 313 -8.40 -5.11 9.93
C LEU A 313 -6.88 -5.00 10.10
N VAL A 314 -6.30 -5.46 11.22
CA VAL A 314 -4.83 -5.46 11.43
C VAL A 314 -4.11 -6.49 10.57
N ILE A 315 -4.76 -7.60 10.23
CA ILE A 315 -4.16 -8.63 9.37
C ILE A 315 -3.93 -8.11 7.94
N PHE A 316 -4.85 -7.33 7.37
CA PHE A 316 -4.72 -6.80 6.01
C PHE A 316 -3.44 -5.98 5.74
N PRO A 317 -3.09 -4.94 6.53
CA PRO A 317 -1.85 -4.19 6.30
C PRO A 317 -0.62 -5.08 6.50
N VAL A 318 -0.62 -6.00 7.46
CA VAL A 318 0.48 -6.95 7.65
C VAL A 318 0.63 -7.86 6.43
N PHE A 319 -0.49 -8.37 5.90
CA PHE A 319 -0.51 -9.19 4.69
C PHE A 319 0.02 -8.43 3.47
N PHE A 320 -0.46 -7.22 3.20
CA PHE A 320 0.02 -6.43 2.07
C PHE A 320 1.50 -6.04 2.22
N ALA A 321 1.95 -5.70 3.43
CA ALA A 321 3.35 -5.44 3.72
C ALA A 321 4.24 -6.69 3.51
N PHE A 322 3.75 -7.87 3.90
CA PHE A 322 4.43 -9.14 3.66
C PHE A 322 4.56 -9.43 2.16
N VAL A 323 3.47 -9.31 1.40
CA VAL A 323 3.50 -9.53 -0.06
C VAL A 323 4.43 -8.53 -0.73
N PHE A 324 4.40 -7.25 -0.32
CA PHE A 324 5.34 -6.23 -0.78
C PHE A 324 6.81 -6.65 -0.55
N ALA A 325 7.16 -7.04 0.69
CA ALA A 325 8.52 -7.44 1.03
C ALA A 325 8.97 -8.71 0.30
N PHE A 326 8.06 -9.68 0.14
CA PHE A 326 8.31 -10.89 -0.62
C PHE A 326 8.58 -10.59 -2.09
N CYS A 327 7.72 -9.79 -2.73
CA CYS A 327 7.83 -9.47 -4.15
C CYS A 327 9.07 -8.65 -4.47
N ILE A 328 9.44 -7.66 -3.63
CA ILE A 328 10.71 -6.90 -3.79
C ILE A 328 11.94 -7.81 -3.67
N LYS A 329 11.85 -8.89 -2.89
CA LYS A 329 12.94 -9.86 -2.76
C LYS A 329 13.04 -10.77 -3.99
N THR A 330 11.91 -11.28 -4.49
CA THR A 330 11.88 -12.35 -5.50
C THR A 330 11.78 -11.85 -6.93
N LEU A 331 11.05 -10.77 -7.19
CA LEU A 331 10.82 -10.25 -8.53
C LEU A 331 11.92 -9.24 -8.89
N ASN A 332 12.41 -9.32 -10.13
CA ASN A 332 13.34 -8.35 -10.69
C ASN A 332 12.81 -7.86 -12.03
N PHE A 333 12.60 -6.55 -12.14
CA PHE A 333 12.10 -5.89 -13.35
C PHE A 333 13.17 -5.01 -14.02
N GLN A 334 14.46 -5.18 -13.69
CA GLN A 334 15.53 -4.52 -14.42
C GLN A 334 15.60 -5.05 -15.86
N THR A 335 15.29 -4.19 -16.83
CA THR A 335 15.68 -4.40 -18.23
C THR A 335 17.14 -3.96 -18.40
N ARG A 336 17.99 -4.87 -18.87
CA ARG A 336 19.42 -4.62 -19.16
C ARG A 336 19.61 -3.70 -20.36
#